data_AF-A0A7C7GPW3-F1
#
_entry.id   AF-A0A7C7GPW3-F1
#
_cell.length_a   1.000
_cell.length_b   1.000
_cell.length_c   1.000
_cell.angle_alpha   90.00
_cell.angle_beta   90.00
_cell.angle_gamma   90.00
#
_symmetry.space_group_name_H-M   'P 1'
#
loop_
_entity.id
_entity.type
_entity.pdbx_description
1 polymer ?
#
loop_
_entity_poly.entity_id
_entity_poly.type
_entity_poly.pdbx_seq_one_letter_code
_entity_poly.pdbx_strand_id
1 'polypeptide(L)'
;MNVAIYKPNAKKTGNAFNFQIATKKAVTFYVNAIQQHSWNEKTKTGSFVQNREDPDKNISFKLNEFELGEILAAFEERYAWNAFHSFNDNKTIIKLAPWDKKRTVKTKDGDESFTVPAFGISVTRNGNQTFRLPLEPGEVEALKRLIYKYFDILFQNREFQGDDNTADGHRPSPQKSTPPKTKPAPPVEEEDDDAPF
;
A
#
# COMPACT_ATOMS: atom_id res chain seq x y z
N MET A 1 -10.94 -9.38 3.43
CA MET A 1 -11.72 -8.34 2.72
C MET A 1 -10.86 -7.78 1.61
N ASN A 2 -11.45 -7.39 0.48
CA ASN A 2 -10.69 -6.87 -0.65
C ASN A 2 -11.45 -5.83 -1.49
N VAL A 3 -10.69 -4.97 -2.16
CA VAL A 3 -11.15 -4.08 -3.22
C VAL A 3 -10.36 -4.44 -4.48
N ALA A 4 -11.07 -4.76 -5.56
CA ALA A 4 -10.46 -5.10 -6.84
C ALA A 4 -10.85 -4.06 -7.90
N ILE A 5 -9.86 -3.53 -8.61
CA ILE A 5 -10.04 -2.52 -9.66
C ILE A 5 -9.49 -3.10 -10.95
N TYR A 6 -10.35 -3.17 -11.98
CA TYR A 6 -10.01 -3.70 -13.30
C TYR A 6 -10.09 -2.57 -14.32
N LYS A 7 -8.97 -2.24 -14.97
CA LYS A 7 -8.92 -1.22 -16.04
C LYS A 7 -8.34 -1.83 -17.33
N PRO A 8 -9.09 -2.73 -18.01
CA PRO A 8 -8.69 -3.24 -19.31
C PRO A 8 -8.79 -2.15 -20.39
N ASN A 9 -8.06 -2.34 -21.50
CA ASN A 9 -8.17 -1.48 -22.67
C ASN A 9 -7.93 -2.26 -23.98
N ALA A 10 -8.31 -1.66 -25.12
CA ALA A 10 -8.17 -2.26 -26.44
C ALA A 10 -6.71 -2.54 -26.86
N LYS A 11 -5.76 -1.78 -26.30
CA LYS A 11 -4.31 -1.96 -26.57
C LYS A 11 -3.70 -3.12 -25.78
N LYS A 12 -4.48 -3.81 -24.94
CA LYS A 12 -4.03 -4.92 -24.08
C LYS A 12 -2.93 -4.51 -23.09
N THR A 13 -2.86 -3.23 -22.73
CA THR A 13 -1.89 -2.70 -21.75
C THR A 13 -2.53 -2.44 -20.38
N GLY A 14 -3.81 -2.81 -20.22
CA GLY A 14 -4.54 -2.61 -18.98
C GLY A 14 -3.97 -3.44 -17.85
N ASN A 15 -4.29 -3.05 -16.61
CA ASN A 15 -3.91 -3.80 -15.42
C ASN A 15 -5.14 -3.97 -14.53
N ALA A 16 -5.10 -4.99 -13.70
CA ALA A 16 -6.02 -5.14 -12.58
C ALA A 16 -5.21 -5.20 -11.29
N PHE A 17 -5.72 -4.55 -10.24
CA PHE A 17 -5.14 -4.60 -8.91
C PHE A 17 -6.19 -5.11 -7.91
N ASN A 18 -5.74 -5.94 -6.98
CA ASN A 18 -6.53 -6.42 -5.85
C ASN A 18 -5.82 -6.03 -4.55
N PHE A 19 -6.46 -5.18 -3.77
CA PHE A 19 -6.02 -4.71 -2.47
C PHE A 19 -6.76 -5.52 -1.41
N GLN A 20 -6.05 -6.21 -0.54
CA GLN A 20 -6.62 -7.22 0.34
C GLN A 20 -6.06 -7.13 1.75
N ILE A 21 -6.96 -7.20 2.73
CA ILE A 21 -6.62 -7.43 4.13
C ILE A 21 -6.72 -8.94 4.39
N ALA A 22 -5.60 -9.54 4.82
CA ALA A 22 -5.53 -10.92 5.28
C ALA A 22 -5.35 -10.97 6.81
N THR A 23 -6.12 -11.84 7.47
CA THR A 23 -6.18 -11.94 8.95
C THR A 23 -5.91 -13.34 9.49
N LYS A 24 -5.68 -14.35 8.62
CA LYS A 24 -5.38 -15.72 9.07
C LYS A 24 -4.04 -15.83 9.82
N LYS A 25 -3.08 -15.04 9.31
CA LYS A 25 -1.72 -14.73 9.78
C LYS A 25 -1.68 -13.65 10.86
N ALA A 26 -0.58 -12.91 10.80
CA ALA A 26 -0.58 -11.50 11.15
C ALA A 26 -1.51 -10.72 10.20
N VAL A 27 -2.15 -9.67 10.73
CA VAL A 27 -2.95 -8.73 9.95
C VAL A 27 -2.04 -8.07 8.90
N THR A 28 -2.27 -8.36 7.63
CA THR A 28 -1.38 -7.95 6.53
C THR A 28 -2.19 -7.33 5.40
N PHE A 29 -1.70 -6.21 4.87
CA PHE A 29 -2.23 -5.60 3.65
C PHE A 29 -1.44 -6.09 2.44
N TYR A 30 -2.10 -6.85 1.58
CA TYR A 30 -1.55 -7.38 0.34
C TYR A 30 -2.06 -6.59 -0.86
N VAL A 31 -1.17 -6.33 -1.81
CA VAL A 31 -1.52 -5.82 -3.13
C VAL A 31 -1.07 -6.84 -4.16
N ASN A 32 -2.00 -7.23 -5.03
CA ASN A 32 -1.72 -8.09 -6.17
C ASN A 32 -2.05 -7.33 -7.44
N ALA A 33 -1.16 -7.34 -8.43
CA ALA A 33 -1.41 -6.74 -9.73
C ALA A 33 -1.17 -7.75 -10.85
N ILE A 34 -1.95 -7.64 -11.92
CA ILE A 34 -1.88 -8.52 -13.09
C ILE A 34 -2.06 -7.72 -14.38
N GLN A 35 -1.24 -8.00 -15.39
CA GLN A 35 -1.34 -7.38 -16.70
C GLN A 35 -2.48 -8.04 -17.50
N GLN A 36 -3.17 -7.23 -18.31
CA GLN A 36 -4.18 -7.72 -19.25
C GLN A 36 -3.57 -8.67 -20.28
N HIS A 37 -4.25 -9.76 -20.56
CA HIS A 37 -3.84 -10.74 -21.57
C HIS A 37 -4.48 -10.43 -22.94
N SER A 38 -5.80 -10.22 -22.96
CA SER A 38 -6.54 -10.08 -24.22
C SER A 38 -7.63 -9.01 -24.16
N TRP A 39 -8.14 -8.65 -25.34
CA TRP A 39 -9.26 -7.75 -25.55
C TRP A 39 -10.19 -8.35 -26.59
N ASN A 40 -11.49 -8.36 -26.31
CA ASN A 40 -12.53 -8.76 -27.24
C ASN A 40 -13.21 -7.51 -27.80
N GLU A 41 -13.01 -7.25 -29.08
CA GLU A 41 -13.55 -6.06 -29.74
C GLU A 41 -15.08 -6.05 -29.87
N LYS A 42 -15.71 -7.23 -29.92
CA LYS A 42 -17.18 -7.33 -30.07
C LYS A 42 -17.88 -6.96 -28.78
N THR A 43 -17.39 -7.47 -27.65
CA THR A 43 -17.99 -7.24 -26.32
C THR A 43 -17.35 -6.07 -25.57
N LYS A 44 -16.26 -5.50 -26.09
CA LYS A 44 -15.46 -4.46 -25.43
C LYS A 44 -15.01 -4.88 -24.03
N THR A 45 -14.59 -6.14 -23.89
CA THR A 45 -14.12 -6.72 -22.62
C THR A 45 -12.67 -7.16 -22.70
N GLY A 46 -11.91 -6.95 -21.62
CA GLY A 46 -10.56 -7.48 -21.46
C GLY A 46 -10.51 -8.71 -20.56
N SER A 47 -9.56 -9.61 -20.80
CA SER A 47 -9.28 -10.76 -19.93
C SER A 47 -7.92 -10.63 -19.26
N PHE A 48 -7.83 -11.10 -18.02
CA PHE A 48 -6.61 -11.19 -17.22
C PHE A 48 -6.24 -12.64 -16.87
N VAL A 49 -7.18 -13.58 -17.00
CA VAL A 49 -7.08 -14.93 -16.41
C VAL A 49 -5.86 -15.69 -16.90
N GLN A 50 -5.54 -15.59 -18.19
CA GLN A 50 -4.43 -16.32 -18.79
C GLN A 50 -3.05 -15.87 -18.26
N ASN A 51 -2.92 -14.64 -17.76
CA ASN A 51 -1.67 -14.14 -17.19
C ASN A 51 -1.50 -14.49 -15.71
N ARG A 52 -2.45 -15.24 -15.10
CA ARG A 52 -2.44 -15.54 -13.66
C ARG A 52 -1.23 -16.39 -13.26
N GLU A 53 -0.86 -17.33 -14.12
CA GLU A 53 0.24 -18.27 -13.86
C GLU A 53 1.57 -17.79 -14.48
N ASP A 54 1.56 -16.67 -15.20
CA ASP A 54 2.78 -16.07 -15.77
C ASP A 54 3.45 -15.16 -14.72
N PRO A 55 4.59 -15.57 -14.14
CA PRO A 55 5.22 -14.85 -13.05
C PRO A 55 5.69 -13.45 -13.45
N ASP A 56 5.93 -13.17 -14.72
CA ASP A 56 6.37 -11.85 -15.21
C ASP A 56 5.20 -10.90 -15.49
N LYS A 57 3.98 -11.45 -15.55
CA LYS A 57 2.73 -10.73 -15.81
C LYS A 57 1.86 -10.56 -14.57
N ASN A 58 2.34 -11.01 -13.41
CA ASN A 58 1.72 -10.75 -12.13
C ASN A 58 2.75 -10.38 -11.06
N ILE A 59 2.31 -9.66 -10.04
CA ILE A 59 3.13 -9.30 -8.89
C ILE A 59 2.27 -9.29 -7.62
N SER A 60 2.87 -9.71 -6.51
CA SER A 60 2.31 -9.60 -5.17
C SER A 60 3.33 -8.95 -4.26
N PHE A 61 2.90 -7.96 -3.48
CA PHE A 61 3.71 -7.30 -2.47
C PHE A 61 2.85 -6.91 -1.27
N LYS A 62 3.51 -6.60 -0.15
CA LYS A 62 2.87 -6.17 1.08
C LYS A 62 3.13 -4.70 1.29
N LEU A 63 2.18 -4.00 1.88
CA LEU A 63 2.41 -2.66 2.42
C LEU A 63 2.36 -2.75 3.95
N ASN A 64 3.33 -2.14 4.62
CA ASN A 64 3.34 -2.04 6.07
C ASN A 64 2.45 -0.89 6.55
N GLU A 65 2.20 -0.81 7.86
CA GLU A 65 1.31 0.20 8.44
C GLU A 65 1.75 1.65 8.21
N PHE A 66 3.06 1.93 8.17
CA PHE A 66 3.58 3.27 7.91
C PHE A 66 3.45 3.65 6.45
N GLU A 67 3.70 2.73 5.53
CA GLU A 67 3.47 2.94 4.09
C GLU A 67 1.99 3.19 3.80
N LEU A 68 1.09 2.49 4.50
CA LEU A 68 -0.35 2.73 4.39
C LEU A 68 -0.77 4.07 4.98
N GLY A 69 -0.17 4.50 6.10
CA GLY A 69 -0.37 5.83 6.67
C GLY A 69 0.09 6.93 5.70
N GLU A 70 1.25 6.76 5.10
CA GLU A 70 1.82 7.69 4.12
C GLU A 70 0.98 7.76 2.83
N ILE A 71 0.43 6.62 2.38
CA ILE A 71 -0.53 6.60 1.25
C ILE A 71 -1.81 7.38 1.58
N LEU A 72 -2.34 7.28 2.81
CA LEU A 72 -3.49 8.07 3.23
C LEU A 72 -3.15 9.56 3.22
N ALA A 73 -2.03 9.96 3.81
CA ALA A 73 -1.57 11.35 3.81
C ALA A 73 -1.37 11.89 2.38
N ALA A 74 -0.75 11.11 1.50
CA ALA A 74 -0.57 11.44 0.09
C ALA A 74 -1.90 11.63 -0.64
N PHE A 75 -2.93 10.84 -0.33
CA PHE A 75 -4.26 11.02 -0.92
C PHE A 75 -4.93 12.33 -0.51
N GLU A 76 -4.80 12.73 0.76
CA GLU A 76 -5.41 13.97 1.27
C GLU A 76 -4.64 15.21 0.78
N GLU A 77 -3.32 15.21 0.94
CA GLU A 77 -2.46 16.38 0.66
C GLU A 77 -1.98 16.47 -0.79
N ARG A 78 -2.30 15.46 -1.61
CA ARG A 78 -1.96 15.40 -3.04
C ARG A 78 -0.46 15.60 -3.33
N TYR A 79 0.38 14.79 -2.71
CA TYR A 79 1.80 14.69 -3.07
C TYR A 79 2.17 13.30 -3.59
N ALA A 80 3.33 13.22 -4.24
CA ALA A 80 3.85 11.96 -4.75
C ALA A 80 4.62 11.20 -3.67
N TRP A 81 4.34 9.92 -3.54
CA TRP A 81 5.01 9.00 -2.62
C TRP A 81 5.70 7.87 -3.40
N ASN A 82 6.85 7.42 -2.90
CA ASN A 82 7.54 6.26 -3.44
C ASN A 82 8.08 5.36 -2.32
N ALA A 83 8.07 4.05 -2.56
CA ALA A 83 8.72 3.06 -1.69
C ALA A 83 9.54 2.07 -2.50
N PHE A 84 10.54 1.50 -1.82
CA PHE A 84 11.48 0.53 -2.36
C PHE A 84 11.43 -0.73 -1.52
N HIS A 85 11.03 -1.85 -2.13
CA HIS A 85 11.12 -3.17 -1.51
C HIS A 85 12.18 -3.99 -2.19
N SER A 86 13.00 -4.68 -1.39
CA SER A 86 13.91 -5.71 -1.86
C SER A 86 13.60 -7.02 -1.15
N PHE A 87 13.40 -8.09 -1.91
CA PHE A 87 13.21 -9.42 -1.37
C PHE A 87 13.87 -10.45 -2.29
N ASN A 88 14.81 -11.23 -1.75
CA ASN A 88 15.74 -12.04 -2.53
C ASN A 88 16.38 -11.18 -3.64
N ASP A 89 16.33 -11.64 -4.88
CA ASP A 89 16.87 -10.92 -6.04
C ASP A 89 15.90 -9.89 -6.65
N ASN A 90 14.66 -9.82 -6.15
CA ASN A 90 13.65 -8.92 -6.68
C ASN A 90 13.73 -7.54 -6.04
N LYS A 91 13.77 -6.50 -6.89
CA LYS A 91 13.65 -5.10 -6.49
C LYS A 91 12.35 -4.53 -7.02
N THR A 92 11.50 -4.04 -6.12
CA THR A 92 10.19 -3.48 -6.45
C THR A 92 10.14 -2.01 -6.05
N ILE A 93 9.80 -1.16 -7.00
CA ILE A 93 9.55 0.27 -6.76
C ILE A 93 8.05 0.50 -6.87
N ILE A 94 7.49 1.08 -5.82
CA ILE A 94 6.07 1.43 -5.74
C ILE A 94 6.00 2.95 -5.78
N LYS A 95 5.15 3.49 -6.64
CA LYS A 95 4.93 4.93 -6.79
C LYS A 95 3.45 5.22 -6.73
N LEU A 96 3.07 6.22 -5.94
CA LEU A 96 1.75 6.83 -5.92
C LEU A 96 1.92 8.30 -6.27
N ALA A 97 1.21 8.79 -7.27
CA ALA A 97 1.31 10.20 -7.66
C ALA A 97 -0.07 10.80 -7.99
N PRO A 98 -0.34 12.03 -7.57
CA PRO A 98 -1.54 12.75 -7.95
C PRO A 98 -1.47 13.15 -9.42
N TRP A 99 -2.63 13.24 -10.06
CA TRP A 99 -2.80 13.89 -11.35
C TRP A 99 -4.20 14.48 -11.45
N ASP A 100 -4.42 15.27 -12.49
CA ASP A 100 -5.70 15.91 -12.75
C ASP A 100 -6.35 15.27 -13.97
N LYS A 101 -7.54 14.72 -13.78
CA LYS A 101 -8.30 14.06 -14.85
C LYS A 101 -9.36 15.01 -15.37
N LYS A 102 -9.36 15.26 -16.68
CA LYS A 102 -10.50 15.90 -17.36
C LYS A 102 -11.65 14.90 -17.49
N ARG A 103 -12.83 15.30 -17.06
CA ARG A 103 -14.07 14.52 -17.14
C ARG A 103 -15.14 15.36 -17.83
N THR A 104 -15.69 14.82 -18.91
CA THR A 104 -16.83 15.43 -19.60
C THR A 104 -18.11 14.75 -19.14
N VAL A 105 -19.11 15.54 -18.76
CA VAL A 105 -20.44 15.10 -18.39
C VAL A 105 -21.41 15.65 -19.43
N LYS A 106 -22.19 14.75 -20.03
CA LYS A 106 -23.25 15.15 -20.98
C LYS A 106 -24.43 15.68 -20.20
N THR A 107 -24.79 16.93 -20.41
CA THR A 107 -26.00 17.54 -19.85
C THR A 107 -27.04 17.76 -20.96
N LYS A 108 -28.24 18.21 -20.60
CA LYS A 108 -29.28 18.57 -21.58
C LYS A 108 -28.90 19.79 -22.42
N ASP A 109 -28.08 20.68 -21.86
CA ASP A 109 -27.70 21.97 -22.46
C ASP A 109 -26.33 21.92 -23.16
N GLY A 110 -25.67 20.75 -23.14
CA GLY A 110 -24.37 20.53 -23.78
C GLY A 110 -23.42 19.68 -22.94
N ASP A 111 -22.21 19.47 -23.47
CA ASP A 111 -21.14 18.76 -22.77
C ASP A 111 -20.39 19.73 -21.85
N GLU A 112 -20.39 19.47 -20.55
CA GLU A 112 -19.63 20.24 -19.57
C GLU A 112 -18.36 19.48 -19.17
N SER A 113 -17.23 20.18 -19.06
CA SER A 113 -15.94 19.58 -18.73
C SER A 113 -15.44 20.07 -17.39
N PHE A 114 -15.07 19.12 -16.52
CA PHE A 114 -14.55 19.36 -15.18
C PHE A 114 -13.17 18.74 -15.04
N THR A 115 -12.33 19.36 -14.22
CA THR A 115 -11.10 18.74 -13.75
C THR A 115 -11.37 18.11 -12.39
N VAL A 116 -11.06 16.82 -12.23
CA VAL A 116 -11.22 16.11 -10.97
C VAL A 116 -9.87 15.58 -10.46
N PRO A 117 -9.64 15.59 -9.14
CA PRO A 117 -8.43 15.04 -8.56
C PRO A 117 -8.39 13.52 -8.74
N ALA A 118 -7.30 13.01 -9.29
CA ALA A 118 -7.07 11.59 -9.50
C ALA A 118 -5.67 11.19 -9.00
N PHE A 119 -5.40 9.89 -8.99
CA PHE A 119 -4.10 9.34 -8.63
C PHE A 119 -3.66 8.26 -9.62
N GLY A 120 -2.37 7.97 -9.66
CA GLY A 120 -1.81 6.84 -10.38
C GLY A 120 -0.94 6.01 -9.45
N ILE A 121 -1.18 4.70 -9.42
CA ILE A 121 -0.26 3.74 -8.82
C ILE A 121 0.59 3.13 -9.93
N SER A 122 1.91 3.12 -9.75
CA SER A 122 2.85 2.39 -10.59
C SER A 122 3.69 1.47 -9.75
N VAL A 123 3.80 0.21 -10.15
CA VAL A 123 4.66 -0.79 -9.52
C VAL A 123 5.60 -1.32 -10.58
N THR A 124 6.90 -1.22 -10.34
CA THR A 124 7.92 -1.73 -11.25
C THR A 124 8.82 -2.72 -10.52
N ARG A 125 8.83 -3.98 -10.97
CA ARG A 125 9.74 -5.01 -10.49
C ARG A 125 10.89 -5.21 -11.48
N ASN A 126 12.11 -5.29 -10.97
CA ASN A 126 13.35 -5.55 -11.72
C ASN A 126 13.57 -4.61 -12.92
N GLY A 127 13.01 -3.39 -12.85
CA GLY A 127 13.16 -2.34 -13.86
C GLY A 127 12.34 -2.51 -15.14
N ASN A 128 11.88 -3.72 -15.48
CA ASN A 128 11.21 -4.01 -16.75
C ASN A 128 9.75 -4.46 -16.60
N GLN A 129 9.35 -5.01 -15.45
CA GLN A 129 7.99 -5.48 -15.21
C GLN A 129 7.18 -4.39 -14.55
N THR A 130 6.39 -3.67 -15.34
CA THR A 130 5.64 -2.49 -14.88
C THR A 130 4.13 -2.72 -14.91
N PHE A 131 3.47 -2.35 -13.82
CA PHE A 131 2.04 -2.42 -13.62
C PHE A 131 1.55 -1.01 -13.27
N ARG A 132 0.52 -0.52 -13.97
CA ARG A 132 0.00 0.84 -13.76
C ARG A 132 -1.50 0.83 -13.62
N LEU A 133 -1.99 1.55 -12.61
CA LEU A 133 -3.41 1.73 -12.38
C LEU A 133 -3.73 3.21 -12.16
N PRO A 134 -4.44 3.86 -13.10
CA PRO A 134 -5.08 5.13 -12.80
C PRO A 134 -6.23 4.89 -11.83
N LEU A 135 -6.26 5.69 -10.76
CA LEU A 135 -7.29 5.73 -9.74
C LEU A 135 -8.15 6.97 -9.93
N GLU A 136 -9.44 6.75 -10.09
CA GLU A 136 -10.46 7.80 -10.11
C GLU A 136 -10.84 8.25 -8.69
N PRO A 137 -11.39 9.46 -8.49
CA PRO A 137 -11.70 9.97 -7.15
C PRO A 137 -12.51 8.98 -6.28
N GLY A 138 -13.53 8.34 -6.85
CA GLY A 138 -14.32 7.35 -6.10
C GLY A 138 -13.54 6.07 -5.73
N GLU A 139 -12.55 5.67 -6.55
CA GLU A 139 -11.68 4.53 -6.26
C GLU A 139 -10.68 4.88 -5.15
N VAL A 140 -10.19 6.12 -5.12
CA VAL A 140 -9.36 6.64 -4.02
C VAL A 140 -10.12 6.57 -2.70
N GLU A 141 -11.37 7.05 -2.65
CA GLU A 141 -12.19 6.99 -1.43
C GLU A 141 -12.46 5.55 -0.96
N ALA A 142 -12.71 4.62 -1.89
CA ALA A 142 -12.87 3.21 -1.55
C ALA A 142 -11.58 2.60 -0.97
N LEU A 143 -10.42 2.95 -1.53
CA LEU A 143 -9.12 2.50 -1.02
C LEU A 143 -8.81 3.10 0.35
N LYS A 144 -9.05 4.40 0.56
CA LYS A 144 -8.93 5.04 1.89
C LYS A 144 -9.75 4.28 2.92
N ARG A 145 -11.02 3.95 2.60
CA ARG A 145 -11.88 3.19 3.53
C ARG A 145 -11.34 1.80 3.83
N LEU A 146 -10.80 1.10 2.84
CA LEU A 146 -10.15 -0.20 3.04
C LEU A 146 -8.92 -0.08 3.95
N ILE A 147 -8.09 0.96 3.76
CA ILE A 147 -6.90 1.20 4.59
C ILE A 147 -7.31 1.54 6.03
N TYR A 148 -8.29 2.41 6.25
CA TYR A 148 -8.83 2.65 7.60
C TYR A 148 -9.34 1.35 8.24
N LYS A 149 -10.02 0.51 7.46
CA LYS A 149 -10.49 -0.79 7.97
C LYS A 149 -9.34 -1.74 8.33
N TYR A 150 -8.21 -1.67 7.63
CA TYR A 150 -6.99 -2.39 8.00
C TYR A 150 -6.48 -1.94 9.37
N PHE A 151 -6.41 -0.62 9.61
CA PHE A 151 -5.98 -0.08 10.91
C PHE A 151 -6.93 -0.50 12.04
N ASP A 152 -8.24 -0.41 11.84
CA ASP A 152 -9.24 -0.89 12.81
C ASP A 152 -8.94 -2.35 13.23
N ILE A 153 -8.71 -3.23 12.26
CA ILE A 153 -8.43 -4.65 12.53
C ILE A 153 -7.06 -4.85 13.18
N LEU A 154 -6.05 -4.12 12.70
CA LEU A 154 -4.68 -4.23 13.21
C LEU A 154 -4.63 -3.89 14.69
N PHE A 155 -5.22 -2.77 15.08
CA PHE A 155 -5.18 -2.30 16.47
C PHE A 155 -6.07 -3.14 17.38
N GLN A 156 -7.27 -3.54 16.94
CA GLN A 156 -8.09 -4.51 17.66
C GLN A 156 -7.31 -5.82 17.93
N ASN A 157 -6.63 -6.36 16.91
CA ASN A 157 -5.84 -7.58 17.07
C ASN A 157 -4.66 -7.41 18.05
N ARG A 158 -4.05 -6.23 18.13
CA ARG A 158 -2.95 -5.94 19.06
C ARG A 158 -3.45 -5.81 20.50
N GLU A 159 -4.62 -5.21 20.71
CA GLU A 159 -5.27 -5.12 22.02
C GLU A 159 -5.53 -6.52 22.59
N PHE A 160 -6.13 -7.43 21.82
CA PHE A 160 -6.37 -8.81 22.25
C PHE A 160 -5.08 -9.58 22.60
N GLN A 161 -4.00 -9.38 21.82
CA GLN A 161 -2.70 -10.00 22.12
C GLN A 161 -2.03 -9.41 23.37
N GLY A 162 -2.29 -8.14 23.67
CA GLY A 162 -1.84 -7.48 24.90
C GLY A 162 -2.52 -8.05 26.14
N ASP A 163 -3.84 -8.28 26.06
CA ASP A 163 -4.64 -8.80 27.16
C ASP A 163 -4.27 -10.25 27.53
N ASP A 164 -4.06 -11.13 26.54
CA ASP A 164 -3.64 -12.52 26.78
C ASP A 164 -2.26 -12.62 27.46
N ASN A 165 -1.35 -11.68 27.18
CA ASN A 165 -0.03 -11.64 27.82
C ASN A 165 -0.04 -11.09 29.26
N THR A 166 -1.17 -10.54 29.72
CA THR A 166 -1.33 -10.10 31.13
C THR A 166 -1.99 -11.15 32.02
N ALA A 167 -2.56 -12.22 31.44
CA ALA A 167 -3.24 -13.28 32.18
C ALA A 167 -2.31 -14.38 32.75
N ASP A 168 -1.06 -14.48 32.27
CA ASP A 168 -0.07 -15.45 32.76
C ASP A 168 1.09 -14.79 33.52
N GLY A 169 0.88 -14.66 34.84
CA GLY A 169 1.90 -14.89 35.86
C GLY A 169 3.26 -14.20 35.70
N HIS A 170 3.34 -12.95 36.15
CA HIS A 170 4.60 -12.34 36.59
C HIS A 170 5.13 -13.11 37.81
N ARG A 171 5.86 -14.21 37.59
CA ARG A 171 6.84 -14.71 38.56
C ARG A 171 8.16 -13.96 38.28
N PRO A 172 8.58 -13.04 39.15
CA PRO A 172 9.91 -12.47 39.01
C PRO A 172 10.95 -13.58 39.22
N SER A 173 11.77 -13.80 38.20
CA SER A 173 12.96 -14.64 38.31
C SER A 173 13.88 -14.06 39.40
N PRO A 174 14.48 -14.89 40.28
CA PRO A 174 15.31 -14.38 41.37
C PRO A 174 16.53 -13.63 40.81
N GLN A 175 16.64 -12.35 41.19
CA GLN A 175 17.78 -11.49 40.88
C GLN A 175 19.08 -12.12 41.42
N LYS A 176 20.02 -12.40 40.53
CA LYS A 176 21.43 -12.56 40.93
C LYS A 176 22.00 -11.17 41.15
N SER A 177 22.35 -10.89 42.41
CA SER A 177 23.05 -9.68 42.85
C SER A 177 24.42 -9.55 42.18
N THR A 178 24.65 -8.49 41.41
CA THR A 178 25.99 -8.02 41.06
C THR A 178 26.37 -6.82 41.94
N PRO A 179 27.62 -6.74 42.46
CA PRO A 179 28.04 -5.64 43.32
C PRO A 179 28.33 -4.35 42.52
N PRO A 180 28.17 -3.16 43.13
CA PRO A 180 28.24 -1.88 42.43
C PRO A 180 29.66 -1.32 42.35
N LYS A 181 30.04 -0.70 41.21
CA LYS A 181 31.17 0.23 41.14
C LYS A 181 30.95 1.44 40.21
N THR A 182 30.85 2.60 40.87
CA THR A 182 31.40 3.96 40.62
C THR A 182 31.42 4.62 39.23
N LYS A 183 30.83 5.82 39.18
CA LYS A 183 30.96 6.88 38.14
C LYS A 183 32.27 7.70 38.30
N PRO A 184 32.77 8.31 37.22
CA PRO A 184 33.00 9.77 37.23
C PRO A 184 32.44 10.52 35.99
N ALA A 185 32.56 11.86 36.02
CA ALA A 185 31.73 12.95 35.43
C ALA A 185 32.04 13.40 33.95
N PRO A 186 31.23 14.31 33.33
CA PRO A 186 31.19 14.65 31.88
C PRO A 186 31.93 15.99 31.54
N PRO A 187 31.78 16.67 30.37
CA PRO A 187 31.45 16.30 28.97
C PRO A 187 32.48 16.87 27.92
N VAL A 188 32.31 16.57 26.62
CA VAL A 188 32.55 17.54 25.52
C VAL A 188 31.45 17.36 24.47
N GLU A 189 30.82 18.48 24.08
CA GLU A 189 29.74 18.59 23.10
C GLU A 189 30.32 18.53 21.67
N GLU A 190 29.79 17.63 20.84
CA GLU A 190 29.80 17.79 19.38
C GLU A 190 28.33 17.80 18.95
N GLU A 191 27.90 18.90 18.33
CA GLU A 191 26.58 19.09 17.75
C GLU A 191 26.47 18.20 16.49
N ASP A 192 25.91 17.01 16.65
CA ASP A 192 25.33 16.27 15.53
C ASP A 192 23.90 16.81 15.31
N ASP A 193 23.74 17.49 14.17
CA ASP A 193 22.51 18.02 13.59
C ASP A 193 21.60 16.84 13.18
N ASP A 194 21.06 16.14 14.18
CA ASP A 194 19.94 15.23 14.00
C ASP A 194 18.70 16.10 13.69
N ALA A 195 18.07 15.80 12.55
CA ALA A 195 16.69 16.19 12.29
C ALA A 195 15.85 15.94 13.55
N PRO A 196 14.81 16.73 13.85
CA PRO A 196 14.03 16.48 15.04
C PRO A 196 13.43 15.07 14.92
N PHE A 197 14.04 14.14 15.67
CA PHE A 197 13.84 12.68 15.76
C PHE A 197 14.63 11.79 14.80
#